data_AF-A0A7S1REB5-F1
#
_entry.id   AF-A0A7S1REB5-F1
#
_cell.length_a   1.000
_cell.length_b   1.000
_cell.length_c   1.000
_cell.angle_alpha   90.00
_cell.angle_beta   90.00
_cell.angle_gamma   90.00
#
_symmetry.space_group_name_H-M   'P 1'
#
loop_
_entity.id
_entity.type
_entity.pdbx_description
1 polymer ?
#
loop_
_entity_poly.entity_id
_entity_poly.type
_entity_poly.pdbx_seq_one_letter_code
_entity_poly.pdbx_strand_id
1 'polypeptide(L)'
;EKLLLRRTKAERSADICLPPLKVKIKRLELKEEERDIYTATYTKSRTQFDSYVAKGTVLHHYAHIFDLLLKLRQAADHPYLVTHRDLQSLAKPPPQPRGP
;
A
#
# COMPACT_ATOMS: atom_id res chain seq x y z
N GLU A 1 16.65 -29.82 -25.57
CA GLU A 1 15.19 -29.55 -25.61
C GLU A 1 14.91 -28.19 -24.96
N LYS A 2 13.90 -27.44 -25.41
CA LYS A 2 13.41 -26.23 -24.73
C LYS A 2 12.24 -26.64 -23.81
N LEU A 3 12.44 -26.54 -22.50
CA LEU A 3 11.45 -26.91 -21.47
C LEU A 3 10.30 -25.89 -21.29
N LEU A 4 10.40 -24.70 -21.92
CA LEU A 4 9.42 -23.62 -21.79
C LEU A 4 9.11 -22.96 -23.13
N LEU A 5 7.85 -22.60 -23.32
CA LEU A 5 7.35 -21.80 -24.44
C LEU A 5 6.88 -20.44 -23.93
N ARG A 6 7.52 -19.37 -24.40
CA ARG A 6 7.09 -17.98 -24.20
C ARG A 6 6.63 -17.42 -25.55
N ARG A 7 5.47 -16.77 -25.57
CA ARG A 7 4.95 -16.01 -26.72
C ARG A 7 4.56 -14.61 -26.29
N THR A 8 4.78 -13.62 -27.14
CA THR A 8 4.34 -12.24 -26.89
C THR A 8 3.21 -11.83 -27.85
N LYS A 9 2.41 -10.83 -27.46
CA LYS A 9 1.33 -10.28 -28.31
C LYS A 9 1.85 -9.72 -29.64
N ALA A 10 3.12 -9.29 -29.66
CA ALA A 10 3.79 -8.80 -30.87
C ALA A 10 4.12 -9.94 -31.85
N GLU A 11 4.62 -11.08 -31.35
CA GLU A 11 5.00 -12.23 -32.18
C GLU A 11 3.81 -12.91 -32.88
N ARG A 12 2.60 -12.72 -32.35
CA ARG A 12 1.37 -13.37 -32.85
C ARG A 12 0.30 -12.37 -33.28
N SER A 13 0.69 -11.15 -33.66
CA SER A 13 -0.25 -10.11 -34.08
C SER A 13 -1.06 -10.47 -35.33
N ALA A 14 -0.51 -11.31 -36.22
CA ALA A 14 -1.19 -11.81 -37.41
C ALA A 14 -2.25 -12.88 -37.09
N ASP A 15 -2.01 -13.70 -36.07
CA ASP A 15 -2.94 -14.74 -35.63
C ASP A 15 -3.98 -14.19 -34.64
N ILE A 16 -3.62 -13.13 -33.91
CA ILE A 16 -4.39 -12.54 -32.82
C ILE A 16 -4.61 -11.05 -33.13
N CYS A 17 -5.70 -10.74 -33.84
CA CYS A 17 -6.14 -9.37 -34.15
C CYS A 17 -6.65 -8.64 -32.89
N LEU A 18 -5.75 -8.31 -31.95
CA LEU A 18 -6.11 -7.61 -30.73
C LEU A 18 -6.35 -6.12 -30.99
N PRO A 19 -7.41 -5.52 -30.42
CA PRO A 19 -7.57 -4.08 -30.46
C PRO A 19 -6.44 -3.38 -29.69
N PRO A 20 -6.14 -2.11 -30.01
CA PRO A 20 -5.09 -1.37 -29.33
C PRO A 20 -5.42 -1.20 -27.84
N LEU A 21 -4.40 -1.32 -26.99
CA LEU A 21 -4.51 -1.06 -25.56
C LEU A 21 -4.85 0.42 -25.33
N LYS A 22 -6.04 0.69 -24.78
CA LYS A 22 -6.46 2.04 -24.39
C LYS A 22 -6.37 2.17 -22.87
N VAL A 23 -5.40 2.94 -22.38
CA VAL A 23 -5.28 3.28 -20.96
C VAL A 23 -5.95 4.63 -20.73
N LYS A 24 -6.92 4.68 -19.81
CA LYS A 24 -7.61 5.91 -19.40
C LYS A 24 -7.31 6.18 -17.93
N ILE A 25 -6.77 7.37 -17.62
CA ILE A 25 -6.49 7.80 -16.25
C ILE A 25 -7.65 8.67 -15.79
N LYS A 26 -8.39 8.24 -14.76
CA LYS A 26 -9.45 9.02 -14.13
C LYS A 26 -8.90 9.61 -12.83
N ARG A 27 -8.92 10.94 -12.72
CA ARG A 27 -8.59 11.64 -11.48
C ARG A 27 -9.87 11.76 -10.66
N LEU A 28 -9.80 11.32 -9.40
CA LEU A 28 -10.90 11.39 -8.45
C LEU A 28 -10.45 12.27 -7.29
N GLU A 29 -11.39 13.05 -6.78
CA GLU A 29 -11.19 13.85 -5.57
C GLU A 29 -11.82 13.12 -4.39
N LEU A 30 -11.17 13.20 -3.23
CA LEU A 30 -11.70 12.69 -1.99
C LEU A 30 -12.81 13.61 -1.50
N LYS A 31 -13.85 13.03 -0.90
CA LYS A 31 -14.85 13.81 -0.16
C LYS A 31 -14.21 14.42 1.09
N GLU A 32 -14.87 15.42 1.68
CA GLU A 32 -14.39 16.12 2.88
C GLU A 32 -14.09 15.14 4.03
N GLU A 33 -15.02 14.22 4.33
CA GLU A 33 -14.86 13.21 5.38
C GLU A 33 -13.67 12.27 5.12
N GLU A 34 -13.48 11.83 3.87
CA GLU A 34 -12.37 10.96 3.46
C GLU A 34 -11.04 11.70 3.54
N ARG A 35 -11.06 13.01 3.22
CA ARG A 35 -9.90 13.89 3.26
C ARG A 35 -9.42 14.12 4.68
N ASP A 36 -10.33 14.20 5.65
CA ASP A 36 -9.98 14.34 7.06
C ASP A 36 -9.25 13.09 7.58
N ILE A 37 -9.78 11.91 7.26
CA ILE A 37 -9.16 10.62 7.61
C ILE A 37 -7.78 10.49 6.96
N TYR A 38 -7.66 10.86 5.68
CA TYR A 38 -6.39 10.86 4.98
C TYR A 38 -5.39 11.81 5.64
N THR A 39 -5.80 13.03 5.96
CA THR A 39 -4.94 14.07 6.56
C THR A 39 -4.44 13.67 7.95
N ALA A 40 -5.32 13.07 8.76
CA ALA A 40 -4.94 12.53 10.08
C ALA A 40 -3.89 11.41 9.92
N THR A 41 -4.12 10.48 9.00
CA THR A 41 -3.19 9.37 8.71
C THR A 41 -1.85 9.87 8.17
N TYR A 42 -1.88 10.89 7.31
CA TYR A 42 -0.70 11.54 6.76
C TYR A 42 0.14 12.23 7.83
N THR A 43 -0.48 13.05 8.66
CA THR A 43 0.24 13.75 9.74
C THR A 43 0.91 12.75 10.68
N LYS A 44 0.20 11.69 11.09
CA LYS A 44 0.76 10.62 11.93
C LYS A 44 1.95 9.91 11.25
N SER A 45 1.79 9.54 9.99
CA SER A 45 2.83 8.86 9.21
C SER A 45 4.05 9.75 8.99
N ARG A 46 3.83 11.05 8.75
CA ARG A 46 4.88 12.05 8.56
C ARG A 46 5.72 12.21 9.82
N THR A 47 5.09 12.41 10.98
CA THR A 47 5.80 12.51 12.26
C THR A 47 6.65 11.27 12.56
N GLN A 48 6.12 10.07 12.27
CA GLN A 48 6.89 8.83 12.44
C GLN A 48 8.08 8.76 11.49
N PHE A 49 7.88 9.11 10.22
CA PHE A 49 8.95 9.16 9.24
C PHE A 49 10.05 10.17 9.62
N ASP A 50 9.67 11.39 9.99
CA ASP A 50 10.61 12.44 10.39
C ASP A 50 11.44 12.01 11.61
N SER A 51 10.87 11.21 12.53
CA SER A 51 11.61 10.62 13.64
C SER A 51 12.70 9.63 13.21
N TYR A 52 12.46 8.85 12.14
CA TYR A 52 13.46 7.93 11.58
C TYR A 52 14.54 8.68 10.80
N VAL A 53 14.17 9.79 10.15
CA VAL A 53 15.12 10.69 9.47
C VAL A 53 16.04 11.35 10.49
N ALA A 54 15.48 11.91 11.57
CA ALA A 54 16.27 12.55 12.63
C ALA A 54 17.26 11.58 13.30
N LYS A 55 16.90 10.30 13.41
CA LYS A 55 17.76 9.24 13.94
C LYS A 55 18.77 8.69 12.92
N GLY A 56 18.62 9.00 11.64
CA GLY A 56 19.43 8.43 10.56
C GLY A 56 19.19 6.94 10.30
N THR A 57 18.11 6.35 10.82
CA THR A 57 17.85 4.89 10.79
C THR A 57 16.80 4.48 9.75
N VAL A 58 16.54 5.33 8.75
CA VAL A 58 15.55 5.10 7.69
C VAL A 58 15.72 3.73 7.01
N LEU A 59 16.95 3.41 6.59
CA LEU A 59 17.26 2.13 5.93
C LEU A 59 17.08 0.92 6.86
N HIS A 60 17.36 1.09 8.15
CA HIS A 60 17.21 0.01 9.13
C HIS A 60 15.73 -0.28 9.41
N HIS A 61 14.85 0.71 9.27
CA HIS A 61 13.40 0.60 9.50
C HIS A 61 12.56 0.59 8.22
N TYR A 62 13.10 0.10 7.09
CA TYR A 62 12.40 0.10 5.80
C TYR A 62 11.02 -0.58 5.85
N ALA A 63 10.89 -1.67 6.61
CA ALA A 63 9.62 -2.38 6.76
C ALA A 63 8.54 -1.51 7.43
N HIS A 64 8.94 -0.70 8.41
CA HIS A 64 8.02 0.27 9.03
C HIS A 64 7.65 1.38 8.07
N ILE A 65 8.59 1.88 7.27
CA ILE A 65 8.30 2.90 6.25
C ILE A 65 7.30 2.39 5.21
N PHE A 66 7.46 1.15 4.75
CA PHE A 66 6.49 0.54 3.84
C PHE A 66 5.12 0.36 4.49
N ASP A 67 5.06 0.08 5.79
CA ASP A 67 3.78 0.04 6.50
C ASP A 67 3.10 1.43 6.56
N LEU A 68 3.86 2.52 6.74
CA LEU A 68 3.33 3.89 6.68
C LEU A 68 2.77 4.21 5.29
N LEU A 69 3.52 3.87 4.24
CA LEU A 69 3.07 4.07 2.85
C LEU A 69 1.85 3.21 2.52
N LEU A 70 1.80 1.97 3.01
CA LEU A 70 0.66 1.08 2.82
C LEU A 70 -0.60 1.67 3.45
N LYS A 71 -0.50 2.19 4.67
CA LYS A 71 -1.63 2.86 5.35
C LYS A 71 -2.14 4.07 4.56
N LEU A 72 -1.26 4.88 3.99
CA LEU A 72 -1.65 6.00 3.13
C LEU A 72 -2.36 5.56 1.85
N ARG A 73 -1.95 4.45 1.25
CA ARG A 73 -2.64 3.88 0.08
C ARG A 73 -4.03 3.37 0.45
N GLN A 74 -4.13 2.63 1.56
CA GLN A 74 -5.41 2.17 2.09
C GLN A 74 -6.37 3.32 2.38
N ALA A 75 -5.87 4.43 2.95
CA ALA A 75 -6.66 5.63 3.20
C ALA A 75 -7.20 6.29 1.91
N ALA A 76 -6.47 6.19 0.80
CA ALA A 76 -6.90 6.69 -0.50
C ALA A 76 -7.88 5.75 -1.22
N ASP A 77 -7.86 4.45 -0.91
CA ASP A 77 -8.76 3.46 -1.49
C ASP A 77 -10.13 3.45 -0.79
N HIS A 78 -10.16 3.29 0.55
CA HIS A 78 -11.40 3.31 1.33
C HIS A 78 -11.14 3.51 2.84
N PRO A 79 -11.86 4.40 3.53
CA PRO A 79 -11.62 4.73 4.94
C PRO A 79 -11.72 3.52 5.89
N TYR A 80 -12.61 2.57 5.60
CA TYR A 80 -12.76 1.33 6.36
C TYR A 80 -11.47 0.50 6.49
N LEU A 81 -10.61 0.51 5.47
CA LEU A 81 -9.37 -0.28 5.47
C LEU A 81 -8.36 0.22 6.51
N VAL A 82 -8.43 1.50 6.87
CA VAL A 82 -7.60 2.10 7.91
C VAL A 82 -8.19 1.80 9.29
N THR A 83 -9.48 2.08 9.47
CA THR A 83 -10.18 1.94 10.77
C THR A 83 -10.23 0.49 11.26
N HIS A 84 -10.48 -0.46 10.35
CA HIS A 84 -10.61 -1.88 10.73
C HIS A 84 -9.26 -2.50 11.12
N ARG A 85 -8.16 -2.03 10.54
CA ARG A 85 -6.81 -2.51 10.84
C ARG A 85 -6.38 -2.11 12.26
N ASP A 86 -6.74 -0.91 12.67
CA ASP A 86 -6.48 -0.42 14.02
C ASP A 86 -7.30 -1.22 15.06
N LEU A 87 -8.56 -1.57 14.75
CA LEU A 87 -9.39 -2.45 15.59
C LEU A 87 -8.82 -3.87 15.74
N GLN A 88 -8.29 -4.46 14.66
CA GLN A 88 -7.63 -5.77 14.73
C GLN A 88 -6.33 -5.74 15.56
N SER A 89 -5.62 -4.60 15.57
CA SER A 89 -4.42 -4.43 16.41
C SER A 89 -4.74 -4.39 17.90
N LEU A 90 -5.92 -3.88 18.27
CA LEU A 90 -6.44 -3.85 19.65
C LEU A 90 -7.00 -5.21 20.10
N ALA A 91 -7.44 -6.05 19.16
CA ALA A 91 -7.97 -7.38 19.46
C ALA A 91 -6.88 -8.46 19.70
N LYS A 92 -5.59 -8.10 19.63
CA LYS A 92 -4.50 -9.04 19.89
C LYS A 92 -4.35 -9.23 21.41
N PRO A 93 -4.56 -10.43 21.98
CA PRO A 93 -4.42 -10.64 23.41
C PRO A 93 -2.98 -10.31 23.85
N PRO A 94 -2.78 -9.78 25.07
CA PRO A 94 -1.46 -9.44 25.57
C PRO A 94 -0.53 -10.66 25.47
N PRO A 95 0.75 -10.48 25.07
CA PRO A 95 1.68 -11.58 25.03
C PRO A 95 1.75 -12.21 26.43
N GLN A 96 1.37 -13.49 26.53
CA GLN A 96 1.44 -14.22 27.79
C GLN A 96 2.89 -14.18 28.28
N PRO A 97 3.12 -13.96 29.59
CA PRO A 97 4.46 -14.01 30.13
C PRO A 97 5.04 -15.37 29.77
N ARG A 98 6.17 -15.37 29.05
CA ARG A 98 6.98 -16.59 28.93
C ARG A 98 7.33 -16.97 30.35
N GLY A 99 6.85 -18.15 30.76
CA GLY A 99 7.10 -18.71 32.08
C GLY A 99 8.60 -18.80 32.39
N PRO A 100 8.94 -19.11 33.66
CA PRO A 100 10.30 -19.05 34.17
C PRO A 100 11.31 -19.88 33.36
#